data_AF-A0A418R957-F1
#
_entry.id   AF-A0A418R957-F1
#
_cell.length_a   1.000
_cell.length_b   1.000
_cell.length_c   1.000
_cell.angle_alpha   90.00
_cell.angle_beta   90.00
_cell.angle_gamma   90.00
#
_symmetry.space_group_name_H-M   'P 1'
#
loop_
_entity.id
_entity.type
_entity.pdbx_description
1 polymer ?
#
loop_
_entity_poly.entity_id
_entity_poly.type
_entity_poly.pdbx_seq_one_letter_code
_entity_poly.pdbx_strand_id
1 'polypeptide(L)'
;MRLTLALFFCALLVLANGIVDHYHAPTGIMLTPVLILSITTLMVSTRRFRTNPVSAMLMVVLFISLNDTGIKLYGGGTHDNEGQAWVHLFLLIGLLPSYSALLFVIFRQSTASVSTKIVAALLFPLLLFGYLTLFADLGMGQLNSCRYGC
;
A
#
# COMPACT_ATOMS: atom_id res chain seq x y z
N MET A 1 14.52 -1.30 13.91
CA MET A 1 14.28 -2.67 13.40
C MET A 1 15.33 -3.04 12.34
N ARG A 2 15.67 -4.34 12.20
CA ARG A 2 16.50 -4.84 11.08
C ARG A 2 15.66 -4.85 9.79
N LEU A 3 16.25 -4.51 8.65
CA LEU A 3 15.52 -4.43 7.38
C LEU A 3 14.81 -5.73 7.01
N THR A 4 15.50 -6.86 7.12
CA THR A 4 14.93 -8.18 6.80
C THR A 4 13.68 -8.50 7.62
N LEU A 5 13.69 -8.15 8.90
CA LEU A 5 12.54 -8.33 9.78
C LEU A 5 11.36 -7.43 9.37
N ALA A 6 11.65 -6.18 9.00
CA ALA A 6 10.64 -5.24 8.52
C ALA A 6 9.95 -5.75 7.24
N LEU A 7 10.76 -6.21 6.27
CA LEU A 7 10.28 -6.76 5.01
C LEU A 7 9.45 -8.03 5.23
N PHE A 8 9.90 -8.91 6.14
CA PHE A 8 9.15 -10.11 6.51
C PHE A 8 7.77 -9.76 7.08
N PHE A 9 7.68 -8.83 8.02
CA PHE A 9 6.39 -8.41 8.57
C PHE A 9 5.50 -7.71 7.54
N CYS A 10 6.05 -6.88 6.66
CA CYS A 10 5.25 -6.28 5.58
C CYS A 10 4.70 -7.32 4.61
N ALA A 11 5.51 -8.32 4.22
CA ALA A 11 5.04 -9.42 3.39
C ALA A 11 3.94 -10.22 4.09
N LEU A 12 4.12 -10.53 5.38
CA LEU A 12 3.12 -11.23 6.18
C LEU A 12 1.81 -10.43 6.26
N LEU A 13 1.87 -9.12 6.47
CA LEU A 13 0.68 -8.26 6.52
C LEU A 13 -0.08 -8.27 5.19
N VAL A 14 0.62 -8.11 4.07
CA VAL A 14 -0.01 -8.12 2.73
C VAL A 14 -0.65 -9.48 2.44
N LEU A 15 0.06 -10.58 2.70
CA LEU A 15 -0.48 -11.92 2.48
C LEU A 15 -1.67 -12.22 3.38
N ALA A 16 -1.57 -11.88 4.67
CA ALA A 16 -2.65 -12.08 5.63
C ALA A 16 -3.90 -11.28 5.23
N ASN A 17 -3.75 -10.02 4.82
CA ASN A 17 -4.88 -9.20 4.39
C ASN A 17 -5.54 -9.75 3.12
N GLY A 18 -4.75 -10.20 2.14
CA GLY A 18 -5.28 -10.86 0.95
C GLY A 18 -6.05 -12.15 1.27
N ILE A 19 -5.54 -12.99 2.17
CA ILE A 19 -6.24 -14.19 2.63
C ILE A 19 -7.54 -13.85 3.37
N VAL A 20 -7.50 -12.84 4.26
CA VAL A 20 -8.69 -12.37 4.98
C VAL A 20 -9.74 -11.87 4.00
N ASP A 21 -9.36 -11.08 2.99
CA ASP A 21 -10.33 -10.56 2.02
C ASP A 21 -10.87 -11.65 1.11
N HIS A 22 -10.07 -12.66 0.79
CA HIS A 22 -10.52 -13.80 -0.01
C HIS A 22 -11.64 -14.59 0.68
N TYR A 23 -11.51 -14.87 1.98
CA TYR A 23 -12.49 -15.68 2.73
C TYR A 23 -13.56 -14.86 3.46
N HIS A 24 -13.29 -13.58 3.75
CA HIS A 24 -14.13 -12.70 4.55
C HIS A 24 -14.25 -11.31 3.92
N ALA A 25 -14.44 -11.24 2.60
CA ALA A 25 -14.77 -10.00 1.92
C ALA A 25 -15.98 -9.30 2.59
N PRO A 26 -16.01 -7.95 2.70
CA PRO A 26 -15.01 -6.98 2.23
C PRO A 26 -14.01 -6.56 3.32
N THR A 27 -13.73 -7.42 4.31
CA THR A 27 -12.96 -7.03 5.51
C THR A 27 -11.54 -6.57 5.18
N GLY A 28 -10.87 -7.19 4.21
CA GLY A 28 -9.50 -6.80 3.84
C GLY A 28 -9.46 -5.47 3.08
N ILE A 29 -10.52 -5.13 2.32
CA ILE A 29 -10.72 -3.78 1.78
C ILE A 29 -10.79 -2.77 2.93
N MET A 30 -11.66 -3.02 3.92
CA MET A 30 -11.84 -2.12 5.08
C MET A 30 -10.58 -1.97 5.95
N LEU A 31 -9.73 -3.01 6.02
CA LEU A 31 -8.47 -3.00 6.76
C LEU A 31 -7.31 -2.33 6.01
N THR A 32 -7.47 -2.05 4.72
CA THR A 32 -6.42 -1.44 3.88
C THR A 32 -5.83 -0.15 4.48
N PRO A 33 -6.60 0.80 5.07
CA PRO A 33 -6.01 1.99 5.68
C PRO A 33 -5.02 1.68 6.81
N VAL A 34 -5.39 0.75 7.70
CA VAL A 34 -4.56 0.35 8.84
C VAL A 34 -3.32 -0.39 8.37
N LEU A 35 -3.47 -1.25 7.37
CA LEU A 35 -2.36 -1.99 6.77
C LEU A 35 -1.34 -1.06 6.12
N ILE A 36 -1.77 -0.08 5.33
CA ILE A 36 -0.88 0.88 4.66
C ILE A 36 -0.10 1.71 5.68
N LEU A 37 -0.77 2.17 6.74
CA LEU A 37 -0.12 2.90 7.84
C LEU A 37 0.88 2.03 8.59
N SER A 38 0.55 0.76 8.82
CA SER A 38 1.43 -0.23 9.47
C SER A 38 2.67 -0.51 8.64
N ILE A 39 2.52 -0.76 7.33
CA ILE A 39 3.63 -0.94 6.38
C ILE A 39 4.54 0.28 6.40
N THR A 40 3.95 1.47 6.27
CA THR A 40 4.71 2.72 6.27
C THR A 40 5.50 2.88 7.56
N THR A 41 4.87 2.66 8.70
CA THR A 41 5.48 2.76 10.03
C THR A 41 6.63 1.76 10.21
N LEU A 42 6.44 0.51 9.79
CA LEU A 42 7.47 -0.54 9.81
C LEU A 42 8.68 -0.14 8.94
N MET A 43 8.43 0.37 7.73
CA MET A 43 9.49 0.82 6.84
C MET A 43 10.26 2.01 7.41
N VAL A 44 9.59 3.08 7.86
CA VAL A 44 10.27 4.28 8.39
C VAL A 44 10.98 4.04 9.73
N SER A 45 10.57 3.03 10.51
CA SER A 45 11.25 2.63 11.74
C SER A 45 12.57 1.86 11.50
N THR A 46 12.87 1.52 10.25
CA THR A 46 14.07 0.79 9.87
C THR A 46 15.27 1.74 9.68
N ARG A 47 16.40 1.43 10.31
CA ARG A 47 17.61 2.30 10.28
C ARG A 47 18.12 2.57 8.85
N ARG A 48 18.11 1.56 7.98
CA ARG A 48 18.53 1.68 6.56
C ARG A 48 17.73 2.76 5.81
N PHE A 49 16.43 2.83 6.08
CA PHE A 49 15.51 3.74 5.41
C PHE A 49 15.51 5.14 6.02
N ARG A 50 16.08 5.31 7.22
CA ARG A 50 16.38 6.63 7.79
C ARG A 50 17.56 7.33 7.11
N THR A 51 18.44 6.60 6.43
CA THR A 51 19.60 7.18 5.74
C THR A 51 19.39 7.32 4.23
N ASN A 52 18.39 6.64 3.66
CA ASN A 52 18.05 6.73 2.23
C ASN A 52 16.53 6.82 2.06
N PRO A 53 15.97 8.05 1.95
CA PRO A 53 14.52 8.28 1.89
C PRO A 53 13.89 7.73 0.60
N VAL A 54 14.64 7.71 -0.51
CA VAL A 54 14.15 7.21 -1.80
C VAL A 54 13.85 5.71 -1.71
N SER A 55 14.77 4.93 -1.16
CA SER A 55 14.56 3.49 -0.98
C SER A 55 13.41 3.15 -0.03
N ALA A 56 13.21 3.97 1.02
CA ALA A 56 12.09 3.82 1.94
C ALA A 56 10.76 3.98 1.20
N MET A 57 10.66 5.06 0.43
CA MET A 57 9.49 5.40 -0.37
C MET A 57 9.18 4.30 -1.40
N LEU A 58 10.19 3.84 -2.17
CA LEU A 58 10.01 2.78 -3.16
C LEU A 58 9.45 1.49 -2.55
N MET A 59 9.94 1.11 -1.37
CA MET A 59 9.46 -0.09 -0.67
C MET A 59 8.03 0.07 -0.16
N VAL A 60 7.69 1.25 0.37
CA VAL A 60 6.30 1.53 0.78
C VAL A 60 5.36 1.45 -0.42
N VAL A 61 5.69 2.11 -1.54
CA VAL A 61 4.87 2.03 -2.77
C VAL A 61 4.73 0.59 -3.25
N LEU A 62 5.81 -0.19 -3.26
CA LEU A 62 5.79 -1.59 -3.65
C LEU A 62 4.79 -2.41 -2.81
N PHE A 63 4.88 -2.34 -1.48
CA PHE A 63 3.98 -3.13 -0.62
C PHE A 63 2.53 -2.66 -0.66
N ILE A 64 2.28 -1.36 -0.84
CA ILE A 64 0.93 -0.83 -1.08
C ILE A 64 0.37 -1.38 -2.39
N SER A 65 1.17 -1.35 -3.46
CA SER A 65 0.79 -1.86 -4.78
C SER A 65 0.50 -3.36 -4.73
N LEU A 66 1.31 -4.14 -4.02
CA LEU A 66 1.08 -5.57 -3.83
C LEU A 66 -0.21 -5.86 -3.05
N ASN A 67 -0.53 -5.06 -2.03
CA ASN A 67 -1.81 -5.18 -1.32
C ASN A 67 -3.00 -4.87 -2.24
N ASP A 68 -2.96 -3.75 -2.95
CA ASP A 68 -4.02 -3.36 -3.89
C ASP A 68 -4.21 -4.42 -4.99
N THR A 69 -3.12 -4.91 -5.58
CA THR A 69 -3.12 -6.00 -6.55
C THR A 69 -3.74 -7.27 -5.97
N GLY A 70 -3.36 -7.65 -4.74
CA GLY A 70 -3.88 -8.84 -4.07
C GLY A 70 -5.40 -8.75 -3.82
N ILE A 71 -5.87 -7.61 -3.34
CA ILE A 71 -7.29 -7.34 -3.10
C ILE A 71 -8.08 -7.38 -4.41
N LYS A 72 -7.62 -6.69 -5.46
CA LYS A 72 -8.32 -6.65 -6.75
C LYS A 72 -8.39 -7.99 -7.47
N LEU A 73 -7.37 -8.84 -7.32
CA LEU A 73 -7.32 -10.14 -8.00
C LEU A 73 -8.03 -11.25 -7.23
N TYR A 74 -8.02 -11.20 -5.90
CA TYR A 74 -8.44 -12.33 -5.06
C TYR A 74 -9.51 -11.99 -4.02
N GLY A 75 -9.73 -10.71 -3.76
CA GLY A 75 -10.74 -10.21 -2.82
C GLY A 75 -12.15 -10.28 -3.40
N GLY A 76 -13.12 -10.66 -2.56
CA GLY A 76 -14.52 -10.70 -2.96
C GLY A 76 -15.13 -9.30 -3.14
N GLY A 77 -16.12 -9.18 -4.02
CA GLY A 77 -16.87 -7.93 -4.20
C GLY A 77 -16.05 -6.79 -4.84
N THR A 78 -14.96 -7.09 -5.54
CA THR A 78 -14.07 -6.10 -6.20
C THR A 78 -14.18 -6.09 -7.73
N HIS A 79 -14.97 -6.99 -8.33
CA HIS A 79 -14.96 -7.25 -9.78
C HIS A 79 -15.98 -6.43 -10.59
N ASP A 80 -16.64 -5.47 -9.94
CA ASP A 80 -17.49 -4.47 -10.55
C ASP A 80 -17.03 -3.04 -10.19
N ASN A 81 -17.70 -2.05 -10.77
CA ASN A 81 -17.34 -0.64 -10.57
C ASN A 81 -17.54 -0.17 -9.11
N GLU A 82 -18.51 -0.73 -8.39
CA GLU A 82 -18.79 -0.36 -7.01
C GLU A 82 -17.69 -0.89 -6.08
N GLY A 83 -17.33 -2.16 -6.26
CA GLY A 83 -16.22 -2.81 -5.58
C GLY A 83 -14.90 -2.09 -5.76
N GLN A 84 -14.54 -1.74 -7.01
CA GLN A 84 -13.33 -0.97 -7.27
C GLN A 84 -13.37 0.41 -6.59
N ALA A 85 -14.52 1.09 -6.60
CA ALA A 85 -14.66 2.38 -5.93
C ALA A 85 -14.38 2.26 -4.42
N TRP A 86 -14.84 1.18 -3.77
CA TRP A 86 -14.52 0.89 -2.38
C TRP A 86 -13.02 0.62 -2.17
N VAL A 87 -12.39 -0.18 -3.03
CA VAL A 87 -10.95 -0.43 -2.98
C VAL A 87 -10.16 0.89 -3.05
N HIS A 88 -10.45 1.74 -4.03
CA HIS A 88 -9.76 3.03 -4.18
C HIS A 88 -10.04 4.00 -3.03
N LEU A 89 -11.28 4.03 -2.51
CA LEU A 89 -11.64 4.88 -1.38
C LEU A 89 -10.83 4.51 -0.13
N PHE A 90 -10.83 3.23 0.25
CA PHE A 90 -10.09 2.76 1.42
C PHE A 90 -8.57 2.87 1.23
N LEU A 91 -8.08 2.66 0.00
CA LEU A 91 -6.69 2.98 -0.34
C LEU A 91 -6.37 4.44 -0.05
N LEU A 92 -7.19 5.38 -0.55
CA LEU A 92 -6.99 6.82 -0.36
C LEU A 92 -7.02 7.24 1.12
N ILE A 93 -7.96 6.70 1.90
CA ILE A 93 -8.04 6.91 3.35
C ILE A 93 -6.74 6.48 4.03
N GLY A 94 -6.14 5.36 3.62
CA GLY A 94 -4.85 4.89 4.14
C GLY A 94 -3.65 5.73 3.71
N LEU A 95 -3.67 6.21 2.47
CA LEU A 95 -2.57 6.96 1.87
C LEU A 95 -2.35 8.31 2.52
N LEU A 96 -3.42 9.04 2.88
CA LEU A 96 -3.30 10.38 3.49
C LEU A 96 -2.45 10.39 4.79
N PRO A 97 -2.78 9.60 5.84
CA PRO A 97 -1.98 9.57 7.06
C PRO A 97 -0.60 8.93 6.83
N SER A 98 -0.50 7.95 5.95
CA SER A 98 0.76 7.24 5.66
C SER A 98 1.75 8.13 4.93
N TYR A 99 1.30 8.86 3.92
CA TYR A 99 2.12 9.83 3.21
C TYR A 99 2.56 10.96 4.15
N SER A 100 1.65 11.46 5.00
CA SER A 100 1.99 12.46 6.02
C SER A 100 3.09 11.96 6.97
N ALA A 101 2.99 10.72 7.45
CA ALA A 101 4.01 10.10 8.30
C ALA A 101 5.35 9.92 7.57
N LEU A 102 5.32 9.52 6.30
CA LEU A 102 6.50 9.38 5.45
C LEU A 102 7.19 10.73 5.26
N LEU A 103 6.45 11.79 4.92
CA LEU A 103 6.97 13.14 4.76
C LEU A 103 7.62 13.65 6.06
N PHE A 104 6.95 13.47 7.21
CA PHE A 104 7.49 13.86 8.51
C PHE A 104 8.87 13.24 8.76
N VAL A 105 9.04 11.95 8.43
CA VAL A 105 10.32 11.27 8.60
C VAL A 105 11.35 11.77 7.59
N ILE A 106 11.00 11.91 6.30
CA ILE A 106 11.92 12.38 5.25
C ILE A 106 12.47 13.76 5.59
N PHE A 107 11.60 14.71 5.99
CA PHE A 107 12.04 16.08 6.25
C PHE A 107 12.88 16.23 7.52
N ARG A 108 12.70 15.34 8.51
CA ARG A 108 13.54 15.28 9.72
C ARG A 108 14.92 14.65 9.53
N GLN A 109 15.21 14.04 8.38
CA GLN A 109 16.55 13.47 8.12
C GLN A 109 17.59 14.58 7.92
N SER A 110 18.50 14.77 8.86
CA SER A 110 19.56 15.79 8.74
C SER A 110 20.64 15.44 7.70
N THR A 111 20.78 14.15 7.37
CA THR A 111 21.85 13.63 6.49
C THR A 111 21.54 13.76 5.00
N ALA A 112 20.27 13.93 4.61
CA ALA A 112 19.87 14.01 3.21
C ALA A 112 19.78 15.47 2.75
N SER A 113 20.23 15.74 1.52
CA SER A 113 20.09 17.07 0.90
C SER A 113 18.61 17.43 0.69
N VAL A 114 18.31 18.73 0.65
CA VAL A 114 16.94 19.23 0.39
C VAL A 114 16.41 18.73 -0.95
N SER A 115 17.24 18.71 -2.00
CA SER A 115 16.87 18.16 -3.31
C SER A 115 16.45 16.71 -3.23
N THR A 116 17.19 15.87 -2.50
CA THR A 116 16.85 14.44 -2.32
C THR A 116 15.53 14.26 -1.59
N LYS A 117 15.24 15.10 -0.59
CA LYS A 117 13.97 15.07 0.15
C LYS A 117 12.79 15.43 -0.75
N ILE A 118 12.92 16.49 -1.56
CA ILE A 118 11.88 16.92 -2.51
C ILE A 118 11.64 15.82 -3.54
N VAL A 119 12.69 15.25 -4.13
CA VAL A 119 12.57 14.14 -5.07
C VAL A 119 11.85 12.95 -4.43
N ALA A 120 12.25 12.54 -3.22
CA ALA A 120 11.58 11.44 -2.52
C ALA A 120 10.10 11.74 -2.21
N ALA A 121 9.77 12.98 -1.84
CA ALA A 121 8.39 13.40 -1.59
C ALA A 121 7.54 13.35 -2.85
N LEU A 122 8.02 13.89 -3.97
CA LEU A 122 7.27 13.94 -5.24
C LEU A 122 7.19 12.58 -5.95
N LEU A 123 8.20 11.73 -5.77
CA LEU A 123 8.26 10.44 -6.44
C LEU A 123 7.19 9.47 -5.88
N PHE A 124 6.79 9.60 -4.62
CA PHE A 124 5.71 8.79 -4.03
C PHE A 124 4.36 8.94 -4.76
N PRO A 125 3.74 10.13 -4.83
CA PRO A 125 2.46 10.30 -5.52
C PRO A 125 2.59 10.02 -7.02
N LEU A 126 3.75 10.31 -7.64
CA LEU A 126 3.97 10.03 -9.06
C LEU A 126 3.93 8.52 -9.37
N LEU A 127 4.68 7.71 -8.60
CA LEU A 127 4.70 6.26 -8.81
C LEU A 127 3.34 5.63 -8.50
N LEU A 128 2.69 6.09 -7.44
CA LEU A 128 1.39 5.57 -7.07
C LEU A 128 0.31 5.93 -8.09
N PHE A 129 0.32 7.15 -8.62
CA PHE A 129 -0.55 7.56 -9.72
C PHE A 129 -0.32 6.70 -10.97
N GLY A 130 0.95 6.47 -11.33
CA GLY A 130 1.30 5.57 -12.43
C GLY A 130 0.77 4.15 -12.22
N TYR A 131 0.97 3.59 -11.03
CA TYR A 131 0.41 2.28 -10.65
C TYR A 131 -1.12 2.26 -10.77
N LEU A 132 -1.82 3.21 -10.14
CA LEU A 132 -3.29 3.24 -10.14
C LEU A 132 -3.86 3.42 -11.55
N THR A 133 -3.17 4.14 -12.42
CA THR A 133 -3.59 4.30 -13.82
C THR A 133 -3.41 3.00 -14.62
N LEU A 134 -2.27 2.31 -14.44
CA LEU A 134 -1.96 1.07 -15.15
C LEU A 134 -2.81 -0.12 -14.67
N PHE A 135 -3.19 -0.12 -13.40
CA PHE A 135 -3.92 -1.20 -12.72
C PHE A 135 -5.31 -0.75 -12.24
N ALA A 136 -5.91 0.23 -12.93
CA ALA A 136 -7.25 0.74 -12.60
C ALA A 136 -8.30 -0.38 -12.73
N ASP A 137 -8.27 -1.10 -13.85
CA ASP A 137 -9.23 -2.15 -14.19
C ASP A 137 -8.73 -3.56 -13.83
N LEU A 138 -7.70 -3.66 -12.97
CA LEU A 138 -7.18 -4.96 -12.57
C LEU A 138 -8.24 -5.76 -11.82
N GLY A 139 -8.48 -7.00 -12.26
CA GLY A 139 -9.50 -7.89 -11.68
C GLY A 139 -10.93 -7.62 -12.15
N MET A 140 -11.17 -6.57 -12.95
CA MET A 140 -12.52 -6.26 -13.46
C MET A 140 -13.05 -7.36 -14.39
N GLY A 141 -14.35 -7.64 -14.29
CA GLY A 141 -15.01 -8.62 -15.15
C GLY A 141 -14.60 -10.07 -14.87
N GLN A 142 -13.79 -10.32 -13.84
CA GLN A 142 -13.62 -11.67 -13.32
C GLN A 142 -14.94 -12.10 -12.70
N LEU A 143 -15.67 -12.93 -13.44
CA LEU A 143 -16.74 -13.77 -12.91
C LEU A 143 -16.09 -14.82 -12.01
N ASN A 144 -15.62 -14.41 -10.83
CA ASN A 144 -15.48 -15.29 -9.69
C ASN A 144 -16.90 -15.69 -9.29
N SER A 145 -17.48 -16.55 -10.14
CA SER A 145 -18.79 -17.21 -10.05
C SER A 145 -19.23 -17.16 -8.59
N CYS A 146 -20.24 -16.37 -8.21
CA CYS A 146 -20.66 -16.09 -6.82
C CYS A 146 -20.61 -17.32 -5.89
N ARG A 147 -19.41 -17.76 -5.50
CA ARG A 147 -19.16 -19.05 -4.83
C ARG A 147 -19.09 -18.82 -3.33
N TYR A 148 -18.91 -17.57 -2.92
CA TYR A 148 -18.73 -17.16 -1.52
C TYR A 148 -19.59 -15.95 -1.15
N GLY A 149 -20.64 -15.65 -1.91
CA GLY A 149 -21.63 -14.62 -1.60
C GLY A 149 -21.55 -13.41 -2.53
N CYS A 150 -22.59 -13.27 -3.35
CA CYS A 150 -23.19 -11.99 -3.61
C CYS A 150 -24.38 -11.85 -2.62
#